data_AF-A0A7S3QC89-F1
#
_entry.id   AF-A0A7S3QC89-F1
#
_cell.length_a   1.000
_cell.length_b   1.000
_cell.length_c   1.000
_cell.angle_alpha   90.00
_cell.angle_beta   90.00
_cell.angle_gamma   90.00
#
_symmetry.space_group_name_H-M   'P 1'
#
loop_
_entity.id
_entity.type
_entity.pdbx_description
1 polymer ?
#
loop_
_entity_poly.entity_id
_entity_poly.type
_entity_poly.pdbx_seq_one_letter_code
_entity_poly.pdbx_strand_id
1 'polypeptide(L)'
;TFLNFGMFVPKEVDYWSWNARGNMATCNIAGFFTVAGGGMGPFYNASLCVLLLAIVKYEKTDEYIRKKIEPFLHAVPLLVAFGAYIFALVMGNINPNGAGTCGVTLYTRPPHCSGMEDGSVTEGLFDIPCRRGNVKAVIFTASFVRLIPPIVMITCLTMIY
;
A
#
# COMPACT_ATOMS: atom_id res chain seq x y z
N THR A 1 10.04 -8.38 19.19
CA THR A 1 8.86 -7.50 19.36
C THR A 1 9.29 -6.08 19.10
N PHE A 2 9.16 -5.60 17.86
CA PHE A 2 9.44 -4.19 17.57
C PHE A 2 8.32 -3.36 18.20
N LEU A 3 8.65 -2.60 19.23
CA LEU A 3 7.80 -1.52 19.73
C LEU A 3 7.62 -0.55 18.55
N ASN A 4 6.51 -0.64 17.82
CA ASN A 4 6.18 0.33 16.78
C ASN A 4 6.03 1.70 17.47
N PHE A 5 7.07 2.52 17.39
CA PHE A 5 7.01 3.91 17.82
C PHE A 5 6.06 4.65 16.89
N GLY A 6 4.94 5.14 17.43
CA GLY A 6 3.94 5.95 16.71
C GLY A 6 4.43 7.34 16.27
N MET A 7 5.70 7.50 15.89
CA MET A 7 6.27 8.80 15.53
C MET A 7 5.53 9.49 14.38
N PHE A 8 5.02 8.71 13.42
CA PHE A 8 4.30 9.25 12.27
C PHE A 8 2.78 9.30 12.48
N VAL A 9 2.27 8.65 13.53
CA VAL A 9 0.85 8.57 13.85
C VAL A 9 0.42 9.89 14.51
N PRO A 10 -0.78 10.43 14.19
CA PRO A 10 -1.23 11.69 14.77
C PRO A 10 -1.31 11.63 16.31
N LYS A 11 -0.76 12.63 17.00
CA LYS A 11 -0.79 12.73 18.47
C LYS A 11 -2.21 12.67 19.07
N GLU A 12 -3.21 13.12 18.32
CA GLU A 12 -4.62 13.09 18.68
C GLU A 12 -5.14 11.68 18.93
N VAL A 13 -4.52 10.65 18.36
CA VAL A 13 -4.89 9.25 18.58
C VAL A 13 -3.95 8.52 19.54
N ASP A 14 -3.21 9.23 20.39
CA ASP A 14 -2.30 8.60 21.39
C ASP A 14 -3.02 7.67 22.36
N TYR A 15 -4.28 7.98 22.69
CA TYR A 15 -5.14 7.12 23.50
C TYR A 15 -5.46 5.77 22.84
N TRP A 16 -5.30 5.67 21.51
CA TRP A 16 -5.55 4.46 20.71
C TRP A 16 -4.26 3.81 20.19
N SER A 17 -3.23 4.62 19.96
CA SER A 17 -1.95 4.20 19.41
C SER A 17 -0.82 4.66 20.32
N TRP A 18 -0.09 3.70 20.90
CA TRP A 18 0.99 3.98 21.83
C TRP A 18 2.03 4.96 21.27
N ASN A 19 2.30 6.03 22.03
CA ASN A 19 3.35 7.02 21.77
C ASN A 19 3.19 7.69 20.39
N ALA A 20 1.97 8.13 20.09
CA ALA A 20 1.66 8.88 18.89
C ALA A 20 2.17 10.33 19.01
N ARG A 21 3.04 10.76 18.11
CA ARG A 21 3.70 12.08 18.17
C ARG A 21 3.61 12.91 16.90
N GLY A 22 3.12 12.32 15.82
CA GLY A 22 3.03 12.95 14.51
C GLY A 22 1.74 13.74 14.32
N ASN A 23 1.44 13.98 13.05
CA ASN A 23 0.19 14.57 12.58
C ASN A 23 -0.32 13.80 11.36
N MET A 24 -1.44 14.24 10.79
CA MET A 24 -2.02 13.55 9.64
C MET A 24 -1.14 13.60 8.39
N ALA A 25 -0.30 14.64 8.23
CA ALA A 25 0.63 14.74 7.11
C ALA A 25 1.76 13.71 7.23
N THR A 26 2.36 13.55 8.41
CA THR A 26 3.39 12.52 8.65
C THR A 26 2.82 11.12 8.47
N CYS A 27 1.56 10.91 8.89
CA CYS A 27 0.87 9.64 8.75
C CYS A 27 0.61 9.29 7.28
N ASN A 28 0.21 10.27 6.48
CA ASN A 28 0.05 10.12 5.03
C ASN A 28 1.36 9.72 4.35
N ILE A 29 2.47 10.38 4.69
CA ILE A 29 3.79 10.11 4.10
C ILE A 29 4.28 8.72 4.50
N ALA A 30 4.28 8.41 5.81
CA ALA A 30 4.75 7.12 6.30
C ALA A 30 3.89 5.98 5.75
N GLY A 31 2.56 6.11 5.81
CA GLY A 31 1.65 5.11 5.27
C GLY A 31 1.79 4.95 3.77
N PHE A 32 2.07 6.02 3.01
CA PHE A 32 2.33 5.92 1.58
C PHE A 32 3.53 5.02 1.30
N PHE A 33 4.66 5.26 1.97
CA PHE A 33 5.87 4.46 1.76
C PHE A 33 5.73 3.03 2.28
N THR A 34 5.07 2.81 3.42
CA THR A 34 4.84 1.46 3.95
C THR A 34 4.02 0.62 2.98
N VAL A 35 2.93 1.19 2.46
CA VAL A 35 2.05 0.45 1.57
C VAL A 35 2.70 0.34 0.17
N ALA A 36 3.39 1.37 -0.31
CA ALA A 36 4.21 1.31 -1.53
C ALA A 36 5.24 0.19 -1.51
N GLY A 37 6.07 0.13 -0.47
CA GLY A 37 7.05 -0.94 -0.30
C GLY A 37 6.39 -2.31 -0.22
N GLY A 38 5.27 -2.42 0.49
CA GLY A 38 4.50 -3.68 0.60
C GLY A 38 3.96 -4.20 -0.74
N GLY A 39 3.59 -3.31 -1.67
CA GLY A 39 3.13 -3.69 -3.01
C GLY A 39 4.23 -3.95 -4.02
N MET A 40 5.33 -3.19 -3.95
CA MET A 40 6.43 -3.31 -4.91
C MET A 40 7.12 -4.68 -4.84
N GLY A 41 7.27 -5.25 -3.64
CA GLY A 41 7.93 -6.55 -3.45
C GLY A 41 7.29 -7.69 -4.27
N PRO A 42 5.97 -7.95 -4.13
CA PRO A 42 5.27 -8.95 -4.94
C PRO A 42 5.40 -8.73 -6.45
N PHE A 43 5.26 -7.50 -6.93
CA PHE A 43 5.41 -7.21 -8.37
C PHE A 43 6.86 -7.44 -8.86
N TYR A 44 7.86 -7.14 -8.04
CA TYR A 44 9.25 -7.46 -8.36
C TYR A 44 9.47 -8.97 -8.48
N ASN A 45 8.91 -9.77 -7.57
CA ASN A 45 8.95 -11.23 -7.66
C ASN A 45 8.25 -11.74 -8.93
N ALA A 46 7.11 -11.17 -9.30
CA ALA A 46 6.44 -11.49 -10.56
C ALA A 46 7.31 -11.15 -11.78
N SER A 47 8.00 -10.01 -11.78
CA SER A 47 8.95 -9.64 -12.83
C SER A 47 10.10 -10.64 -12.95
N LEU A 48 10.62 -11.15 -11.83
CA LEU A 48 11.65 -12.20 -11.84
C LEU A 48 11.13 -13.52 -12.44
N CYS A 49 9.89 -13.91 -12.17
CA CYS A 49 9.29 -15.10 -12.79
C CYS A 49 9.16 -14.94 -14.31
N VAL A 50 8.78 -13.75 -14.80
CA VAL A 50 8.72 -13.46 -16.24
C VAL A 50 10.12 -13.51 -16.87
N LEU A 51 11.14 -13.00 -16.17
CA LEU A 51 12.53 -13.09 -16.61
C LEU A 51 12.99 -14.55 -16.74
N LEU A 52 12.70 -15.39 -15.74
CA LEU A 52 13.02 -16.81 -15.76
C LEU A 52 12.30 -17.55 -16.90
N LEU A 53 11.02 -17.26 -17.14
CA LEU A 53 10.27 -17.78 -18.27
C LEU A 53 10.93 -17.40 -19.62
N ALA A 54 11.35 -16.14 -19.77
CA ALA A 54 12.00 -15.66 -21.00
C ALA A 54 13.34 -16.37 -21.28
N ILE A 55 14.11 -16.67 -20.23
CA ILE A 55 15.39 -17.38 -20.34
C ILE A 55 15.18 -18.87 -20.57
N VAL A 56 14.37 -19.54 -19.75
CA VAL A 56 14.27 -21.01 -19.73
C VAL A 56 13.35 -21.53 -20.84
N LYS A 57 12.17 -20.93 -21.02
CA LYS A 57 11.17 -21.45 -21.97
C LYS A 57 11.37 -20.91 -23.38
N TYR A 58 11.74 -19.64 -23.47
CA TYR A 58 11.82 -18.92 -24.74
C TYR A 58 13.25 -18.69 -25.24
N GLU A 59 14.25 -19.14 -24.48
CA GLU A 59 15.68 -19.10 -24.82
C GLU A 59 16.11 -17.73 -25.37
N LYS A 60 15.59 -16.64 -24.78
CA LYS A 60 15.92 -15.29 -25.22
C LYS A 60 17.34 -14.94 -24.80
N THR A 61 18.06 -14.27 -25.70
CA THR A 61 19.42 -13.78 -25.44
C THR A 61 19.41 -12.60 -24.46
N ASP A 62 20.49 -12.46 -23.69
CA ASP A 62 20.68 -11.35 -22.76
C ASP A 62 20.53 -9.98 -23.41
N GLU A 63 20.99 -9.82 -24.66
CA GLU A 63 20.86 -8.56 -25.38
C GLU A 63 19.39 -8.20 -25.65
N TYR A 64 18.57 -9.20 -25.99
CA TYR A 64 17.15 -9.02 -26.20
C TYR A 64 16.46 -8.66 -24.88
N ILE A 65 16.77 -9.38 -23.80
CA ILE A 65 16.21 -9.14 -22.47
C ILE A 65 16.50 -7.71 -22.02
N ARG A 66 17.76 -7.29 -22.07
CA ARG A 66 18.18 -5.95 -21.61
C ARG A 66 17.55 -4.81 -22.41
N LYS A 67 17.43 -4.97 -23.73
CA LYS A 67 16.91 -3.89 -24.61
C LYS A 67 15.38 -3.83 -24.67
N LYS A 68 14.69 -4.96 -24.48
CA LYS A 68 13.24 -5.07 -24.76
C LYS A 68 12.40 -5.50 -23.57
N ILE A 69 12.93 -6.25 -22.61
CA ILE A 69 12.13 -6.83 -21.52
C ILE A 69 12.40 -6.06 -20.22
N GLU A 70 13.66 -5.84 -19.88
CA GLU A 70 14.10 -5.20 -18.62
C GLU A 70 13.45 -3.83 -18.36
N PRO A 71 13.29 -2.91 -19.34
CA PRO A 71 12.63 -1.64 -19.09
C PRO A 71 11.18 -1.81 -18.63
N PHE A 72 10.44 -2.79 -19.17
CA PHE A 72 9.06 -3.06 -18.78
C PHE A 72 8.99 -3.78 -17.43
N LEU A 73 9.93 -4.68 -17.14
CA LEU A 73 9.99 -5.39 -15.87
C LEU A 73 10.21 -4.46 -14.68
N HIS A 74 10.85 -3.30 -14.89
CA HIS A 74 11.01 -2.27 -13.85
C HIS A 74 9.90 -1.21 -13.90
N ALA A 75 9.54 -0.73 -15.09
CA ALA A 75 8.56 0.34 -15.22
C ALA A 75 7.17 -0.10 -14.79
N VAL A 76 6.73 -1.31 -15.14
CA VAL A 76 5.36 -1.77 -14.83
C VAL A 76 5.12 -1.88 -13.32
N PRO A 77 5.95 -2.59 -12.52
CA PRO A 77 5.80 -2.62 -11.07
C PRO A 77 5.79 -1.23 -10.44
N LEU A 78 6.66 -0.34 -10.90
CA LEU A 78 6.78 1.00 -10.34
C LEU A 78 5.54 1.83 -10.65
N LEU A 79 5.11 1.90 -11.91
CA LEU A 79 3.93 2.66 -12.30
C LEU A 79 2.64 2.12 -11.68
N VAL A 80 2.48 0.80 -11.64
CA VAL A 80 1.29 0.16 -11.06
C VAL A 80 1.23 0.36 -9.55
N ALA A 81 2.32 0.08 -8.83
CA ALA A 81 2.36 0.24 -7.38
C ALA A 81 2.18 1.72 -7.01
N PHE A 82 3.02 2.62 -7.53
CA PHE A 82 2.92 4.04 -7.21
C PHE A 82 1.57 4.62 -7.63
N GLY A 83 1.03 4.27 -8.80
CA GLY A 83 -0.28 4.73 -9.25
C GLY A 83 -1.41 4.32 -8.28
N ALA A 84 -1.43 3.05 -7.86
CA ALA A 84 -2.42 2.57 -6.89
C ALA A 84 -2.30 3.28 -5.53
N TYR A 85 -1.09 3.59 -5.08
CA TYR A 85 -0.87 4.23 -3.78
C TYR A 85 -1.05 5.74 -3.79
N ILE A 86 -0.72 6.43 -4.89
CA ILE A 86 -1.10 7.82 -5.11
C ILE A 86 -2.62 7.93 -5.10
N PHE A 87 -3.31 7.02 -5.79
CA PHE A 87 -4.77 6.95 -5.76
C PHE A 87 -5.31 6.76 -4.33
N ALA A 88 -4.73 5.83 -3.55
CA ALA A 88 -5.12 5.64 -2.15
C ALA A 88 -4.89 6.89 -1.28
N LEU A 89 -3.79 7.62 -1.52
CA LEU A 89 -3.47 8.86 -0.81
C LEU A 89 -4.48 9.98 -1.14
N VAL A 90 -4.75 10.21 -2.43
CA VAL A 90 -5.71 11.23 -2.91
C VAL A 90 -7.13 10.93 -2.44
N MET A 91 -7.52 9.66 -2.41
CA MET A 91 -8.81 9.22 -1.88
C MET A 91 -8.88 9.27 -0.35
N GLY A 92 -7.83 9.72 0.34
CA GLY A 92 -7.81 9.85 1.79
C GLY A 92 -7.81 8.52 2.54
N ASN A 93 -7.40 7.42 1.91
CA ASN A 93 -7.50 6.08 2.49
C ASN A 93 -6.35 5.69 3.44
N ILE A 94 -5.35 6.56 3.58
CA ILE A 94 -4.23 6.35 4.50
C ILE A 94 -4.61 6.87 5.88
N ASN A 95 -4.67 5.95 6.84
CA ASN A 95 -5.17 6.22 8.17
C ASN A 95 -4.35 5.48 9.24
N PRO A 96 -4.34 5.97 10.48
CA PRO A 96 -3.78 5.23 11.61
C PRO A 96 -4.54 3.93 11.83
N ASN A 97 -3.84 2.84 12.16
CA ASN A 97 -4.44 1.50 12.33
C ASN A 97 -4.47 0.99 13.79
N GLY A 98 -4.14 1.85 14.76
CA GLY A 98 -4.06 1.49 16.18
C GLY A 98 -2.82 0.69 16.58
N ALA A 99 -2.01 0.23 15.61
CA ALA A 99 -0.79 -0.54 15.86
C ALA A 99 0.49 0.31 15.80
N GLY A 100 0.40 1.63 16.04
CA GLY A 100 1.55 2.53 15.94
C GLY A 100 1.99 2.83 14.50
N THR A 101 1.17 2.48 13.49
CA THR A 101 1.51 2.67 12.08
C THR A 101 0.35 3.28 11.31
N CYS A 102 0.66 3.79 10.11
CA CYS A 102 -0.32 4.32 9.18
C CYS A 102 -0.33 3.46 7.91
N GLY A 103 -1.50 3.27 7.32
CA GLY A 103 -1.62 2.48 6.10
C GLY A 103 -3.01 2.56 5.48
N VAL A 104 -3.21 1.78 4.42
CA VAL A 104 -4.52 1.65 3.78
C VAL A 104 -5.39 0.71 4.61
N THR A 105 -6.47 1.25 5.20
CA THR A 105 -7.34 0.52 6.13
C THR A 105 -8.78 0.49 5.61
N LEU A 106 -9.45 -0.66 5.74
CA LEU A 106 -10.88 -0.81 5.41
C LEU A 106 -11.81 -0.22 6.48
N TYR A 107 -11.31 -0.09 7.71
CA TYR A 107 -12.12 0.26 8.88
C TYR A 107 -11.30 1.16 9.80
N THR A 108 -11.45 2.47 9.63
CA THR A 108 -10.87 3.46 10.53
C THR A 108 -11.97 4.33 11.06
N ARG A 109 -12.66 3.76 12.05
CA ARG A 109 -13.43 4.54 12.99
C ARG A 109 -12.65 4.55 14.30
N PRO A 110 -11.87 5.59 14.58
CA PRO A 110 -11.21 5.75 15.86
C PRO A 110 -12.24 5.62 17.00
N PRO A 111 -11.85 5.13 18.19
CA PRO A 111 -12.82 4.95 19.28
C PRO A 111 -13.56 6.24 19.69
N HIS A 112 -12.95 7.42 19.51
CA HIS A 112 -13.59 8.71 19.77
C HIS A 112 -14.75 9.03 18.81
N CYS A 113 -14.82 8.35 17.67
CA CYS A 113 -15.89 8.52 16.67
C CYS A 113 -17.10 7.60 16.93
N SER A 114 -17.17 6.93 18.07
CA SER A 114 -18.33 6.10 18.44
C SER A 114 -19.57 6.99 18.61
N GLY A 115 -20.63 6.72 17.86
CA GLY A 115 -21.86 7.51 17.90
C GLY A 115 -21.84 8.83 17.12
N MET A 116 -20.73 9.21 16.49
CA MET A 116 -20.63 10.41 15.66
C MET A 116 -20.88 10.14 14.17
N GLU A 117 -21.38 11.13 13.43
CA GLU A 117 -21.61 11.00 11.98
C GLU A 117 -20.31 10.93 11.17
N ASP A 118 -20.34 10.27 10.02
CA ASP A 118 -19.18 10.21 9.11
C ASP A 118 -18.90 11.61 8.53
N GLY A 119 -17.63 11.99 8.48
CA GLY A 119 -17.16 13.32 8.10
C GLY A 119 -17.19 14.35 9.24
N SER A 120 -17.82 14.05 10.38
CA SER A 120 -17.85 14.95 11.52
C SER A 120 -16.46 15.11 12.16
N VAL A 121 -16.19 16.31 12.66
CA VAL A 121 -14.98 16.66 13.42
C VAL A 121 -15.45 17.17 14.78
N THR A 122 -14.86 16.70 15.88
CA THR A 122 -15.14 17.28 17.20
C THR A 122 -14.38 18.58 17.33
N GLU A 123 -15.03 19.71 16.99
CA GLU A 123 -14.43 21.04 17.05
C GLU A 123 -13.79 21.31 18.43
N GLY A 124 -12.51 21.68 18.42
CA GLY A 124 -11.74 21.97 19.63
C GLY A 124 -11.12 20.77 20.34
N LEU A 125 -11.37 19.53 19.89
CA LEU A 125 -10.82 18.31 20.50
C LEU A 125 -10.00 17.46 19.53
N PHE A 126 -10.44 17.33 18.27
CA PHE A 126 -9.76 16.55 17.23
C PHE A 126 -9.81 17.29 15.90
N ASP A 127 -8.75 17.21 15.10
CA ASP A 127 -8.66 17.78 13.75
C ASP A 127 -8.93 16.73 12.65
N ILE A 128 -8.90 15.44 13.01
CA ILE A 128 -9.09 14.32 12.10
C ILE A 128 -10.58 13.99 11.97
N PRO A 129 -11.15 13.94 10.74
CA PRO A 129 -12.56 13.62 10.55
C PRO A 129 -12.88 12.15 10.88
N CYS A 130 -14.05 11.92 11.46
CA CYS A 130 -14.59 10.59 11.66
C CYS A 130 -14.89 9.94 10.33
N ARG A 131 -14.23 8.81 10.02
CA ARG A 131 -14.22 8.15 8.71
C ARG A 131 -13.57 9.01 7.62
N ARG A 132 -12.39 8.56 7.17
CA ARG A 132 -11.66 9.18 6.07
C ARG A 132 -11.48 8.19 4.92
N GLY A 133 -11.88 8.65 3.74
CA GLY A 133 -11.69 7.96 2.48
C GLY A 133 -12.84 7.06 2.03
N ASN A 134 -12.60 6.31 0.96
CA ASN A 134 -13.60 5.55 0.22
C ASN A 134 -13.30 4.05 0.23
N VAL A 135 -14.17 3.28 0.88
CA VAL A 135 -14.05 1.82 1.03
C VAL A 135 -13.93 1.11 -0.32
N LYS A 136 -14.65 1.57 -1.36
CA LYS A 136 -14.56 0.97 -2.71
C LYS A 136 -13.16 1.15 -3.30
N ALA A 137 -12.55 2.32 -3.08
CA ALA A 137 -11.18 2.60 -3.52
C ALA A 137 -10.14 1.76 -2.75
N VAL A 138 -10.38 1.49 -1.46
CA VAL A 138 -9.54 0.57 -0.68
C VAL A 138 -9.62 -0.85 -1.21
N ILE A 139 -10.83 -1.36 -1.46
CA ILE A 139 -11.02 -2.70 -2.02
C ILE A 139 -10.33 -2.79 -3.38
N PHE A 140 -10.54 -1.81 -4.26
CA PHE A 140 -9.89 -1.77 -5.58
C PHE A 140 -8.36 -1.84 -5.48
N THR A 141 -7.76 -0.96 -4.67
CA THR A 141 -6.30 -0.91 -4.50
C THR A 141 -5.74 -2.16 -3.83
N ALA A 142 -6.41 -2.69 -2.81
CA ALA A 142 -6.00 -3.91 -2.12
C ALA A 142 -6.12 -5.15 -3.01
N SER A 143 -7.21 -5.30 -3.76
CA SER A 143 -7.43 -6.44 -4.65
C SER A 143 -6.45 -6.43 -5.83
N PHE A 144 -6.27 -5.27 -6.49
CA PHE A 144 -5.41 -5.17 -7.67
C PHE A 144 -3.94 -5.49 -7.33
N VAL A 145 -3.41 -4.86 -6.27
CA VAL A 145 -1.99 -4.98 -5.92
C VAL A 145 -1.66 -6.33 -5.28
N ARG A 146 -2.62 -7.00 -4.62
CA ARG A 146 -2.36 -8.28 -3.95
C ARG A 146 -2.66 -9.51 -4.82
N LEU A 147 -3.60 -9.44 -5.75
CA LEU A 147 -4.03 -10.62 -6.52
C LEU A 147 -3.28 -10.77 -7.85
N ILE A 148 -2.86 -9.68 -8.50
CA ILE A 148 -2.18 -9.77 -9.79
C ILE A 148 -0.81 -10.45 -9.71
N PRO A 149 0.08 -10.09 -8.76
CA PRO A 149 1.39 -10.74 -8.67
C PRO A 149 1.34 -12.27 -8.54
N PRO A 150 0.54 -12.88 -7.64
CA PRO A 150 0.47 -14.34 -7.55
C PRO A 150 -0.11 -14.99 -8.80
N ILE A 151 -1.08 -14.36 -9.49
CA ILE A 151 -1.58 -14.87 -10.76
C ILE A 151 -0.44 -14.91 -11.80
N VAL A 152 0.32 -13.83 -11.94
CA VAL A 152 1.46 -13.79 -12.86
C VAL A 152 2.50 -14.87 -12.50
N MET A 153 2.88 -14.99 -11.23
CA MET A 153 3.82 -16.01 -10.78
C MET A 153 3.34 -17.43 -11.12
N ILE A 154 2.07 -17.75 -10.85
CA ILE A 154 1.47 -19.06 -11.18
C ILE A 154 1.48 -19.31 -12.69
N THR A 155 1.10 -18.32 -13.50
CA THR A 155 1.12 -18.46 -14.97
C THR A 155 2.54 -18.69 -15.51
N CYS A 156 3.54 -17.96 -14.99
CA CYS A 156 4.93 -18.18 -15.38
C CYS A 156 5.39 -19.59 -15.03
N LEU A 157 5.11 -20.06 -13.81
CA LEU A 157 5.51 -21.40 -13.37
C LEU A 157 4.83 -22.49 -14.20
N THR A 158 3.52 -22.38 -14.45
CA THR A 158 2.78 -23.37 -15.26
C THR A 158 3.20 -23.42 -16.72
N MET A 159 3.84 -22.37 -17.26
CA MET A 159 4.38 -22.39 -18.62
C MET A 159 5.81 -22.94 -18.71
N ILE A 160 6.54 -22.95 -17.58
CA ILE A 160 7.89 -23.51 -17.48
C ILE A 160 7.83 -25.04 -17.36
N TYR A 161 6.95 -25.56 -16.51
CA TYR A 161 6.67 -27.00 -16.36
C TYR A 161 5.84 -27.54 -17.52
#